data_AF-A0A2N3DK66-F1
#
_entry.id   AF-A0A2N3DK66-F1
#
_cell.length_a   1.000
_cell.length_b   1.000
_cell.length_c   1.000
_cell.angle_alpha   90.00
_cell.angle_beta   90.00
_cell.angle_gamma   90.00
#
_symmetry.space_group_name_H-M   'P 1'
#
loop_
_entity.id
_entity.type
_entity.pdbx_description
1 polymer ?
#
loop_
_entity_poly.entity_id
_entity_poly.type
_entity_poly.pdbx_seq_one_letter_code
_entity_poly.pdbx_strand_id
1 'polypeptide(L)'
;MNLSSRPASHLLRTSALGASVALIAIAAPALAQTASEAEEEDSGIIIVTAQGRSQALADVPVAISAVSAETLRNSGANDIRQLNQVAPSLLVSSTGSEANGSARIRGIGTVGDNPGLESSVPVFIDGVYRSRSGIGLNELGEIDRVEVQRGPQGTLGGRNSSAGLISIYSKKPS
;
A
#
# COMPACT_ATOMS: atom_id res chain seq x y z
N MET A 1 83.62 -24.93 -49.04
CA MET A 1 84.38 -25.95 -48.29
C MET A 1 84.70 -25.42 -46.90
N ASN A 2 84.73 -26.31 -45.91
CA ASN A 2 85.00 -26.13 -44.46
C ASN A 2 83.82 -25.93 -43.50
N LEU A 3 83.33 -27.09 -43.04
CA LEU A 3 83.13 -27.52 -41.64
C LEU A 3 83.48 -26.53 -40.52
N SER A 4 82.58 -26.43 -39.52
CA SER A 4 82.84 -26.77 -38.09
C SER A 4 81.62 -26.35 -37.25
N SER A 5 80.73 -27.27 -36.85
CA SER A 5 80.75 -28.05 -35.59
C SER A 5 81.04 -27.24 -34.33
N ARG A 6 80.07 -27.16 -33.41
CA ARG A 6 80.21 -27.60 -32.00
C ARG A 6 78.84 -27.66 -31.26
N PRO A 7 78.71 -28.48 -30.21
CA PRO A 7 77.44 -29.10 -29.78
C PRO A 7 76.92 -28.61 -28.41
N ALA A 8 75.65 -28.99 -28.13
CA ALA A 8 75.06 -29.51 -26.88
C ALA A 8 75.84 -29.24 -25.56
N SER A 9 75.29 -28.82 -24.41
CA SER A 9 74.00 -29.17 -23.80
C SER A 9 73.92 -28.66 -22.34
N HIS A 10 72.69 -28.65 -21.81
CA HIS A 10 72.28 -28.69 -20.40
C HIS A 10 72.55 -27.40 -19.56
N LEU A 11 71.63 -26.89 -18.74
CA LEU A 11 70.93 -27.59 -17.66
C LEU A 11 69.74 -26.73 -17.13
N LEU A 12 68.67 -27.45 -16.80
CA LEU A 12 67.85 -27.35 -15.57
C LEU A 12 66.91 -26.15 -15.34
N ARG A 13 65.62 -26.53 -15.28
CA ARG A 13 64.63 -26.27 -14.19
C ARG A 13 64.24 -24.80 -13.98
N THR A 14 62.98 -24.40 -14.00
CA THR A 14 61.88 -24.85 -13.12
C THR A 14 60.56 -24.26 -13.61
N SER A 15 59.48 -25.00 -13.34
CA SER A 15 58.06 -24.73 -13.54
C SER A 15 57.54 -23.39 -13.00
N ALA A 16 56.59 -22.77 -13.71
CA ALA A 16 55.36 -22.15 -13.19
C ALA A 16 54.56 -21.62 -14.39
N LEU A 17 53.50 -22.30 -14.83
CA LEU A 17 52.12 -22.12 -14.38
C LEU A 17 51.52 -20.76 -14.79
N GLY A 18 50.59 -20.79 -15.75
CA GLY A 18 49.82 -19.60 -16.12
C GLY A 18 49.08 -19.73 -17.45
N ALA A 19 48.29 -20.80 -17.64
CA ALA A 19 47.38 -20.90 -18.77
C ALA A 19 46.18 -19.96 -18.54
N SER A 20 46.25 -18.74 -19.08
CA SER A 20 45.09 -17.84 -19.14
C SER A 20 44.15 -18.30 -20.26
N VAL A 21 43.17 -19.13 -19.91
CA VAL A 21 42.01 -19.43 -20.75
C VAL A 21 41.13 -18.19 -20.78
N ALA A 22 41.03 -17.56 -21.95
CA ALA A 22 40.09 -16.46 -22.20
C ALA A 22 38.66 -17.03 -22.29
N LEU A 23 37.87 -16.87 -21.22
CA LEU A 23 36.42 -17.04 -21.29
C LEU A 23 35.80 -15.77 -21.91
N ILE A 24 35.36 -15.88 -23.16
CA ILE A 24 34.47 -14.91 -23.79
C ILE A 24 33.10 -15.10 -23.15
N ALA A 25 32.73 -14.19 -22.26
CA ALA A 25 31.39 -14.12 -21.69
C ALA A 25 30.40 -13.68 -22.78
N ILE A 26 29.51 -14.59 -23.18
CA ILE A 26 28.38 -14.31 -24.06
C ILE A 26 27.37 -13.51 -23.22
N ALA A 27 27.33 -12.19 -23.42
CA ALA A 27 26.30 -11.35 -22.84
C ALA A 27 24.97 -11.61 -23.56
N ALA A 28 24.12 -12.46 -22.99
CA ALA A 28 22.73 -12.59 -23.41
C ALA A 28 21.97 -11.32 -22.98
N PRO A 29 21.16 -10.69 -23.86
CA PRO A 29 20.32 -9.57 -23.46
C PRO A 29 19.28 -10.06 -22.45
N ALA A 30 19.26 -9.45 -21.27
CA ALA A 30 18.25 -9.69 -20.27
C ALA A 30 16.91 -9.10 -20.76
N LEU A 31 16.00 -9.96 -21.20
CA LEU A 31 14.59 -9.62 -21.46
C LEU A 31 13.88 -9.42 -20.12
N ALA A 32 14.14 -8.28 -19.46
CA ALA A 32 13.51 -7.91 -18.18
C ALA A 32 12.29 -6.97 -18.35
N GLN A 33 11.81 -6.75 -19.58
CA GLN A 33 10.82 -5.71 -19.90
C GLN A 33 9.60 -6.24 -20.66
N THR A 34 9.17 -7.47 -20.39
CA THR A 34 7.74 -7.80 -20.52
C THR A 34 7.14 -7.67 -19.13
N ALA A 35 7.00 -6.43 -18.67
CA ALA A 35 5.89 -6.12 -17.80
C ALA A 35 4.66 -6.27 -18.70
N SER A 36 4.05 -7.46 -18.67
CA SER A 36 2.67 -7.59 -19.10
C SER A 36 1.91 -6.60 -18.26
N GLU A 37 1.54 -5.48 -18.86
CA GLU A 37 0.45 -4.64 -18.39
C GLU A 37 -0.77 -5.56 -18.49
N ALA A 38 -0.97 -6.34 -17.43
CA ALA A 38 -2.24 -6.99 -17.19
C ALA A 38 -3.19 -5.83 -17.04
N GLU A 39 -3.91 -5.52 -18.12
CA GLU A 39 -5.22 -4.90 -18.02
C GLU A 39 -5.90 -5.59 -16.84
N GLU A 40 -6.11 -4.83 -15.76
CA GLU A 40 -6.88 -5.29 -14.61
C GLU A 40 -8.27 -5.60 -15.15
N GLU A 41 -8.48 -6.84 -15.60
CA GLU A 41 -9.80 -7.41 -15.69
C GLU A 41 -10.44 -7.15 -14.33
N ASP A 42 -11.51 -6.36 -14.34
CA ASP A 42 -12.40 -6.19 -13.19
C ASP A 42 -12.98 -7.56 -12.86
N SER A 43 -12.22 -8.35 -12.11
CA SER A 43 -12.60 -9.68 -11.67
C SER A 43 -13.71 -9.61 -10.62
N GLY A 44 -14.25 -8.42 -10.34
CA GLY A 44 -15.18 -8.13 -9.24
C GLY A 44 -14.56 -8.37 -7.87
N ILE A 45 -13.26 -8.65 -7.79
CA ILE A 45 -12.57 -8.95 -6.53
C ILE A 45 -12.13 -7.63 -5.91
N ILE A 46 -12.80 -7.25 -4.83
CA ILE A 46 -12.44 -6.07 -4.05
C ILE A 46 -11.24 -6.43 -3.16
N ILE A 47 -10.11 -5.77 -3.36
CA ILE A 47 -8.93 -5.91 -2.51
C ILE A 47 -8.95 -4.85 -1.40
N VAL A 48 -8.67 -5.27 -0.17
CA VAL A 48 -8.60 -4.40 1.00
C VAL A 48 -7.34 -4.64 1.82
N THR A 49 -7.00 -3.69 2.68
CA THR A 49 -5.83 -3.75 3.57
C THR A 49 -6.23 -3.77 5.05
N ALA A 50 -7.45 -4.23 5.34
CA ALA A 50 -8.03 -4.27 6.69
C ALA A 50 -7.10 -4.88 7.77
N GLN A 51 -6.35 -5.93 7.41
CA GLN A 51 -5.44 -6.65 8.31
C GLN A 51 -3.96 -6.26 8.12
N GLY A 52 -3.68 -5.08 7.57
CA GLY A 52 -2.32 -4.62 7.28
C GLY A 52 -1.65 -5.32 6.08
N ARG A 53 -2.38 -6.17 5.38
CA ARG A 53 -1.96 -6.84 4.13
C ARG A 53 -3.10 -6.82 3.13
N SER A 54 -2.76 -6.76 1.84
CA SER A 54 -3.74 -6.85 0.76
C SER A 54 -4.38 -8.24 0.72
N GLN A 55 -5.70 -8.28 0.68
CA GLN A 55 -6.49 -9.50 0.58
C GLN A 55 -7.86 -9.24 -0.03
N ALA A 56 -8.50 -10.27 -0.59
CA ALA A 56 -9.86 -10.15 -1.06
C ALA A 56 -10.82 -9.87 0.11
N LEU A 57 -11.79 -8.98 -0.11
CA LEU A 57 -12.81 -8.59 0.86
C LEU A 57 -13.56 -9.80 1.43
N ALA A 58 -13.83 -10.80 0.57
CA ALA A 58 -14.52 -12.03 0.94
C ALA A 58 -13.76 -12.88 1.97
N ASP A 59 -12.43 -12.75 2.03
CA ASP A 59 -11.56 -13.51 2.93
C ASP A 59 -11.23 -12.77 4.23
N VAL A 60 -11.78 -11.56 4.42
CA VAL A 60 -11.55 -10.75 5.61
C VAL A 60 -12.46 -11.22 6.75
N PRO A 61 -11.93 -11.77 7.86
CA PRO A 61 -12.72 -12.28 8.97
C PRO A 61 -13.18 -11.16 9.92
N VAL A 62 -13.33 -9.93 9.41
CA VAL A 62 -13.83 -8.78 10.17
C VAL A 62 -14.88 -8.03 9.36
N ALA A 63 -15.78 -7.35 10.06
CA ALA A 63 -16.86 -6.62 9.42
C ALA A 63 -16.35 -5.32 8.80
N ILE A 64 -16.01 -5.35 7.51
CA ILE A 64 -15.53 -4.20 6.74
C ILE A 64 -16.57 -3.77 5.68
N SER A 65 -16.56 -2.48 5.33
CA SER A 65 -17.19 -1.93 4.13
C SER A 65 -16.10 -1.26 3.30
N ALA A 66 -15.94 -1.67 2.04
CA ALA A 66 -15.01 -1.06 1.10
C ALA A 66 -15.80 -0.27 0.05
N VAL A 67 -15.51 1.01 -0.06
CA VAL A 67 -16.14 1.94 -0.99
C VAL A 67 -15.12 2.27 -2.07
N SER A 68 -15.36 1.83 -3.30
CA SER A 68 -14.46 2.07 -4.43
C SER A 68 -14.53 3.51 -4.93
N ALA A 69 -13.50 3.96 -5.66
CA ALA A 69 -13.52 5.24 -6.37
C ALA A 69 -14.75 5.43 -7.26
N GLU A 70 -15.13 4.38 -8.00
CA GLU A 70 -16.35 4.33 -8.82
C GLU A 70 -17.60 4.63 -7.98
N THR A 71 -17.73 3.97 -6.82
CA THR A 71 -18.88 4.17 -5.94
C THR A 71 -18.91 5.59 -5.37
N LEU A 72 -17.75 6.13 -4.95
CA LEU A 72 -17.64 7.50 -4.44
C LEU A 72 -18.07 8.54 -5.49
N ARG A 73 -17.63 8.36 -6.75
CA ARG A 73 -18.03 9.21 -7.87
C ARG A 73 -19.53 9.12 -8.14
N ASN A 74 -20.06 7.91 -8.22
CA ASN A 74 -21.46 7.67 -8.56
C ASN A 74 -22.42 8.15 -7.46
N SER A 75 -21.99 8.14 -6.19
CA SER A 75 -22.77 8.71 -5.08
C SER A 75 -22.58 10.23 -4.91
N GLY A 76 -21.59 10.84 -5.57
CA GLY A 76 -21.20 12.23 -5.34
C GLY A 76 -20.65 12.51 -3.94
N ALA A 77 -20.12 11.47 -3.27
CA ALA A 77 -19.58 11.60 -1.92
C ALA A 77 -18.17 12.19 -1.97
N ASN A 78 -18.08 13.47 -1.63
CA ASN A 78 -16.87 14.28 -1.72
C ASN A 78 -16.31 14.68 -0.35
N ASP A 79 -17.01 14.31 0.71
CA ASP A 79 -16.65 14.55 2.11
C ASP A 79 -16.90 13.27 2.92
N ILE A 80 -16.03 12.98 3.89
CA ILE A 80 -16.16 11.80 4.75
C ILE A 80 -17.51 11.74 5.50
N ARG A 81 -18.16 12.87 5.75
CA ARG A 81 -19.52 12.98 6.32
C ARG A 81 -20.59 12.40 5.43
N GLN A 82 -20.37 12.41 4.12
CA GLN A 82 -21.32 11.89 3.13
C GLN A 82 -21.16 10.38 2.92
N LEU A 83 -20.11 9.76 3.48
CA LEU A 83 -19.90 8.31 3.37
C LEU A 83 -21.00 7.49 4.02
N ASN A 84 -21.82 8.06 4.91
CA ASN A 84 -22.97 7.37 5.48
C ASN A 84 -23.97 6.90 4.40
N GLN A 85 -23.97 7.53 3.22
CA GLN A 85 -24.82 7.16 2.09
C GLN A 85 -24.41 5.83 1.45
N VAL A 86 -23.13 5.47 1.54
CA VAL A 86 -22.53 4.27 0.92
C VAL A 86 -21.97 3.28 1.95
N ALA A 87 -21.80 3.71 3.20
CA ALA A 87 -21.42 2.91 4.35
C ALA A 87 -22.38 3.20 5.53
N PRO A 88 -23.59 2.60 5.55
CA PRO A 88 -24.68 3.00 6.46
C PRO A 88 -24.38 2.84 7.96
N SER A 89 -23.40 2.03 8.31
CA SER A 89 -22.94 1.90 9.70
C SER A 89 -22.10 3.07 10.18
N LEU A 90 -21.61 3.91 9.28
CA LEU A 90 -20.78 5.06 9.58
C LEU A 90 -21.65 6.32 9.71
N LEU A 91 -21.40 7.09 10.76
CA LEU A 91 -21.93 8.43 10.92
C LEU A 91 -20.77 9.35 11.30
N VAL A 92 -20.52 10.36 10.49
CA VAL A 92 -19.60 11.45 10.85
C VAL A 92 -20.40 12.73 10.95
N SER A 93 -20.34 13.38 12.11
CA SER A 93 -21.05 14.63 12.38
C SER A 93 -20.16 15.63 13.08
N SER A 94 -20.48 16.92 12.92
CA SER A 94 -19.85 18.03 13.63
C SER A 94 -20.93 18.83 14.35
N THR A 95 -20.59 19.45 15.49
CA THR A 95 -21.50 20.27 16.30
C THR A 95 -21.16 21.76 16.28
N GLY A 96 -20.02 22.15 15.70
CA GLY A 96 -19.57 23.54 15.59
C GLY A 96 -18.78 23.82 14.32
N SER A 97 -17.62 23.17 14.12
CA SER A 97 -16.76 23.39 12.95
C SER A 97 -16.63 22.13 12.12
N GLU A 98 -16.81 22.25 10.80
CA GLU A 98 -16.72 21.12 9.88
C GLU A 98 -15.36 20.41 9.93
N ALA A 99 -14.28 21.14 10.26
CA ALA A 99 -12.94 20.58 10.44
C ALA A 99 -12.82 19.65 11.65
N ASN A 100 -13.77 19.71 12.60
CA ASN A 100 -13.79 18.88 13.79
C ASN A 100 -14.98 17.90 13.72
N GLY A 101 -14.84 16.86 12.90
CA GLY A 101 -15.82 15.78 12.82
C GLY A 101 -15.62 14.74 13.93
N SER A 102 -16.73 14.19 14.44
CA SER A 102 -16.77 13.01 15.29
C SER A 102 -17.35 11.82 14.51
N ALA A 103 -16.58 10.74 14.40
CA ALA A 103 -17.02 9.53 13.71
C ALA A 103 -17.59 8.50 14.69
N ARG A 104 -18.66 7.83 14.27
CA ARG A 104 -19.31 6.73 14.98
C ARG A 104 -19.55 5.58 14.03
N ILE A 105 -19.37 4.37 14.53
CA ILE A 105 -19.63 3.15 13.79
C ILE A 105 -20.64 2.31 14.57
N ARG A 106 -21.78 1.99 13.94
CA ARG A 106 -22.93 1.32 14.56
C ARG A 106 -23.41 2.04 15.84
N GLY A 107 -23.39 3.36 15.82
CA GLY A 107 -23.77 4.21 16.96
C GLY A 107 -22.70 4.35 18.06
N ILE A 108 -21.59 3.62 17.98
CA ILE A 108 -20.50 3.67 18.96
C ILE A 108 -19.42 4.63 18.46
N GLY A 109 -19.00 5.57 19.31
CA GLY A 109 -17.89 6.47 19.02
C GLY A 109 -17.82 7.63 20.03
N THR A 110 -16.91 8.56 19.79
CA THR A 110 -16.74 9.73 20.65
C THR A 110 -17.90 10.72 20.41
N VAL A 111 -18.42 11.32 21.48
CA VAL A 111 -19.49 12.32 21.41
C VAL A 111 -18.92 13.72 21.61
N GLY A 112 -19.25 14.64 20.69
CA GLY A 112 -18.75 16.01 20.65
C GLY A 112 -17.57 16.17 19.69
N ASP A 113 -17.28 17.43 19.33
CA ASP A 113 -16.24 17.82 18.39
C ASP A 113 -15.08 18.59 19.06
N ASN A 114 -14.87 18.35 20.35
CA ASN A 114 -13.78 18.94 21.11
C ASN A 114 -12.43 18.32 20.67
N PRO A 115 -11.46 19.12 20.18
CA PRO A 115 -10.16 18.62 19.74
C PRO A 115 -9.30 17.96 20.83
N GLY A 116 -9.61 18.18 22.11
CA GLY A 116 -8.96 17.52 23.24
C GLY A 116 -9.50 16.12 23.53
N LEU A 117 -10.57 15.69 22.86
CA LEU A 117 -11.08 14.33 22.96
C LEU A 117 -10.37 13.43 21.94
N GLU A 118 -9.98 12.26 22.41
CA GLU A 118 -9.46 11.22 21.55
C GLU A 118 -10.61 10.49 20.84
N SER A 119 -10.51 10.32 19.52
CA SER A 119 -11.56 9.67 18.74
C SER A 119 -11.54 8.15 18.96
N SER A 120 -12.71 7.56 19.21
CA SER A 120 -12.90 6.10 19.27
C SER A 120 -12.94 5.43 17.88
N VAL A 121 -13.02 6.26 16.82
CA VAL A 121 -12.97 5.86 15.41
C VAL A 121 -11.92 6.76 14.73
N PRO A 122 -10.65 6.36 14.69
CA PRO A 122 -9.60 7.13 14.03
C PRO A 122 -9.73 7.05 12.51
N VAL A 123 -9.29 8.12 11.86
CA VAL A 123 -9.18 8.19 10.40
C VAL A 123 -7.71 8.08 10.02
N PHE A 124 -7.42 7.24 9.03
CA PHE A 124 -6.11 7.10 8.43
C PHE A 124 -6.18 7.52 6.97
N ILE A 125 -5.19 8.27 6.50
CA ILE A 125 -4.97 8.55 5.09
C ILE A 125 -3.63 7.91 4.72
N ASP A 126 -3.65 6.93 3.82
CA ASP A 126 -2.46 6.19 3.40
C ASP A 126 -1.65 5.63 4.58
N GLY A 127 -2.36 5.15 5.62
CA GLY A 127 -1.78 4.61 6.84
C GLY A 127 -1.35 5.66 7.89
N VAL A 128 -1.47 6.95 7.58
CA VAL A 128 -1.13 8.04 8.51
C VAL A 128 -2.36 8.48 9.30
N TYR A 129 -2.26 8.42 10.63
CA TYR A 129 -3.34 8.85 11.53
C TYR A 129 -3.66 10.35 11.36
N ARG A 130 -4.95 10.67 11.36
CA ARG A 130 -5.49 12.03 11.33
C ARG A 130 -6.28 12.31 12.59
N SER A 131 -5.83 13.31 13.36
CA SER A 131 -6.51 13.76 14.58
C SER A 131 -7.88 14.38 14.33
N ARG A 132 -8.15 14.81 13.09
CA ARG A 132 -9.40 15.48 12.69
C ARG A 132 -10.13 14.62 11.69
N SER A 133 -11.38 14.28 12.02
CA SER A 133 -12.24 13.48 11.14
C SER A 133 -12.99 14.32 10.11
N GLY A 134 -12.90 15.65 10.15
CA GLY A 134 -13.47 16.53 9.14
C GLY A 134 -12.52 16.67 7.96
N ILE A 135 -12.60 15.77 6.99
CA ILE A 135 -11.72 15.72 5.83
C ILE A 135 -12.56 15.74 4.56
N GLY A 136 -12.30 16.72 3.70
CA GLY A 136 -12.82 16.71 2.33
C GLY A 136 -12.06 15.66 1.51
N LEU A 137 -12.78 14.71 0.92
CA LEU A 137 -12.16 13.66 0.10
C LEU A 137 -11.53 14.26 -1.16
N ASN A 138 -12.16 15.30 -1.72
CA ASN A 138 -11.64 16.03 -2.88
C ASN A 138 -10.32 16.77 -2.60
N GLU A 139 -10.02 17.07 -1.34
CA GLU A 139 -8.77 17.74 -0.94
C GLU A 139 -7.58 16.76 -0.95
N LEU A 140 -7.85 15.46 -0.98
CA LEU A 140 -6.84 14.39 -0.97
C LEU A 140 -6.41 13.98 -2.38
N GLY A 141 -6.99 14.59 -3.42
CA GLY A 141 -6.79 14.20 -4.82
C GLY A 141 -7.64 13.00 -5.23
N GLU A 142 -7.17 12.21 -6.18
CA GLU A 142 -7.87 11.00 -6.61
C GLU A 142 -7.83 9.93 -5.50
N ILE A 143 -9.01 9.52 -5.04
CA ILE A 143 -9.17 8.42 -4.09
C ILE A 143 -9.21 7.10 -4.85
N ASP A 144 -8.48 6.09 -4.37
CA ASP A 144 -8.60 4.71 -4.81
C ASP A 144 -9.80 4.03 -4.15
N ARG A 145 -9.83 4.06 -2.81
CA ARG A 145 -10.94 3.52 -2.02
C ARG A 145 -10.98 4.04 -0.59
N VAL A 146 -12.12 3.85 0.06
CA VAL A 146 -12.30 4.04 1.50
C VAL A 146 -12.72 2.73 2.14
N GLU A 147 -12.02 2.34 3.21
CA GLU A 147 -12.33 1.16 4.02
C GLU A 147 -12.85 1.58 5.39
N VAL A 148 -14.03 1.09 5.77
CA VAL A 148 -14.63 1.30 7.09
C VAL A 148 -14.66 -0.03 7.82
N GLN A 149 -13.84 -0.14 8.86
CA GLN A 149 -13.74 -1.34 9.69
C GLN A 149 -14.56 -1.17 10.97
N ARG A 150 -15.40 -2.15 11.27
CA ARG A 150 -16.36 -2.08 12.37
C ARG A 150 -15.89 -2.92 13.56
N GLY A 151 -16.09 -2.38 14.76
CA GLY A 151 -15.69 -3.03 16.00
C GLY A 151 -14.22 -2.76 16.38
N PRO A 152 -13.78 -3.23 17.55
CA PRO A 152 -12.45 -2.91 18.07
C PRO A 152 -11.30 -3.34 17.14
N GLN A 153 -10.39 -2.42 16.82
CA GLN A 153 -9.19 -2.64 15.98
C GLN A 153 -7.89 -2.26 16.72
N GLY A 154 -7.78 -2.62 18.00
CA GLY A 154 -6.68 -2.15 18.87
C GLY A 154 -5.26 -2.59 18.48
N THR A 155 -5.11 -3.64 17.67
CA THR A 155 -3.80 -4.16 17.24
C THR A 155 -3.19 -3.35 16.10
N LEU A 156 -3.98 -3.07 15.05
CA LEU A 156 -3.51 -2.38 13.84
C LEU A 156 -3.91 -0.90 13.81
N GLY A 157 -5.06 -0.54 14.37
CA GLY A 157 -5.54 0.84 14.47
C GLY A 157 -5.04 1.59 15.71
N GLY A 158 -4.35 0.88 16.61
CA GLY A 158 -3.81 1.43 17.85
C GLY A 158 -4.88 1.70 18.92
N ARG A 159 -4.46 2.41 19.97
CA ARG A 159 -5.23 2.59 21.22
C ARG A 159 -6.60 3.29 21.05
N ASN A 160 -6.81 3.93 19.90
CA ASN A 160 -7.93 4.82 19.62
C ASN A 160 -9.04 4.12 18.81
N SER A 161 -8.82 2.90 18.32
CA SER A 161 -9.80 2.18 17.48
C SER A 161 -10.75 1.28 18.27
N SER A 162 -11.37 1.79 19.33
CA SER A 162 -12.27 0.98 20.17
C SER A 162 -13.61 0.67 19.50
N ALA A 163 -14.11 1.53 18.62
CA ALA A 163 -15.37 1.34 17.90
C ALA A 163 -15.18 0.87 16.44
N GLY A 164 -13.96 1.00 15.91
CA GLY A 164 -13.61 0.76 14.52
C GLY A 164 -12.55 1.73 14.05
N LEU A 165 -12.37 1.83 12.74
CA LEU A 165 -11.52 2.83 12.10
C LEU A 165 -11.96 3.07 10.66
N ILE A 166 -11.49 4.19 10.10
CA ILE A 166 -11.69 4.56 8.69
C ILE A 166 -10.31 4.69 8.04
N SER A 167 -10.09 4.03 6.91
CA SER A 167 -8.87 4.15 6.13
C SER A 167 -9.20 4.66 4.74
N ILE A 168 -8.51 5.72 4.33
CA ILE A 168 -8.64 6.35 3.02
C ILE A 168 -7.34 6.07 2.28
N TYR A 169 -7.45 5.54 1.06
CA TYR A 169 -6.30 5.25 0.20
C TYR A 169 -6.36 6.17 -1.00
N SER A 170 -5.30 6.96 -1.20
CA SER A 170 -5.12 7.77 -2.39
C SER A 170 -4.64 6.90 -3.56
N LYS A 171 -4.96 7.33 -4.77
CA LYS A 171 -4.45 6.70 -5.98
C LYS A 171 -2.96 7.00 -6.10
N LYS A 172 -2.16 5.95 -6.29
CA LYS A 172 -0.71 6.09 -6.47
C LYS A 172 -0.42 6.75 -7.82
N PRO A 173 0.69 7.52 -7.92
CA PRO A 173 1.17 7.99 -9.22
C PRO A 173 1.39 6.82 -10.19
N SER A 174 0.98 7.00 -11.44
CA SER A 174 1.27 6.11 -12.58
C SER A 174 2.63 6.40 -13.18
#